data_AF-A0A2V5P3C4-F1
#
_entry.id   AF-A0A2V5P3C4-F1
#
_cell.length_a   1.000
_cell.length_b   1.000
_cell.length_c   1.000
_cell.angle_alpha   90.00
_cell.angle_beta   90.00
_cell.angle_gamma   90.00
#
_symmetry.space_group_name_H-M   'P 1'
#
loop_
_entity.id
_entity.type
_entity.pdbx_description
1 polymer ?
#
loop_
_entity_poly.entity_id
_entity_poly.type
_entity_poly.pdbx_seq_one_letter_code
_entity_poly.pdbx_strand_id
1 'polypeptide(L)'
;MTARNQTQSWINDIDSPVAVPHASINLQGRDAMPVTNAIGEQVLEAVVAGPDGANRLFTVTGAANVCIQATRQQRSTETWTFLVGPTLTRLQFHRAIGTASVASQTVSVQTTPREFTVNVHSVEADWDDEDQRVEVRAEIGIISNGTTVEITQLRYWVAILAQL
;
A
#
# COMPACT_ATOMS: atom_id res chain seq x y z
N MET A 1 59.33 44.69 -9.21
CA MET A 1 59.04 44.02 -7.93
C MET A 1 57.55 44.16 -7.68
N THR A 2 56.71 43.19 -7.37
CA THR A 2 56.74 41.72 -7.32
C THR A 2 55.25 41.35 -7.21
N ALA A 3 54.83 40.27 -7.86
CA ALA A 3 53.46 39.76 -7.81
C ALA A 3 53.00 39.39 -6.39
N ARG A 4 51.68 39.39 -6.14
CA ARG A 4 50.93 38.19 -5.68
C ARG A 4 49.42 38.45 -5.54
N ASN A 5 48.66 37.63 -6.25
CA ASN A 5 47.26 37.30 -6.02
C ASN A 5 47.05 36.73 -4.61
N GLN A 6 45.97 37.14 -3.94
CA GLN A 6 45.20 36.26 -3.06
C GLN A 6 43.71 36.56 -3.24
N THR A 7 43.03 35.67 -3.96
CA THR A 7 41.58 35.54 -3.96
C THR A 7 41.22 34.61 -2.81
N GLN A 8 40.56 35.12 -1.77
CA GLN A 8 39.77 34.30 -0.84
C GLN A 8 38.31 34.67 -1.06
N SER A 9 37.58 33.77 -1.73
CA SER A 9 36.13 33.85 -1.91
C SER A 9 35.50 32.68 -1.18
N TRP A 10 34.57 33.01 -0.31
CA TRP A 10 33.74 32.16 0.53
C TRP A 10 32.87 31.21 -0.31
N ILE A 11 33.13 29.90 -0.27
CA ILE A 11 32.12 28.87 -0.54
C ILE A 11 32.48 27.64 0.30
N ASN A 12 31.73 27.41 1.38
CA ASN A 12 31.56 26.10 2.00
C ASN A 12 30.06 25.91 2.23
N ASP A 13 29.64 24.65 2.20
CA ASP A 13 28.30 24.11 2.51
C ASP A 13 27.33 23.94 1.33
N ILE A 14 27.76 23.25 0.28
CA ILE A 14 26.84 22.40 -0.51
C ILE A 14 27.58 21.13 -0.94
N ASP A 15 27.81 20.21 -0.01
CA ASP A 15 28.06 18.81 -0.35
C ASP A 15 27.69 17.93 0.85
N SER A 16 26.40 17.68 0.99
CA SER A 16 25.90 16.49 1.67
C SER A 16 25.05 15.75 0.64
N PRO A 17 25.47 14.56 0.16
CA PRO A 17 24.65 13.81 -0.76
C PRO A 17 23.36 13.39 -0.03
N VAL A 18 22.24 13.94 -0.49
CA VAL A 18 20.91 13.43 -0.18
C VAL A 18 20.87 12.00 -0.68
N ALA A 19 20.67 11.04 0.22
CA ALA A 19 20.50 9.64 -0.14
C ALA A 19 19.23 9.52 -1.00
N VAL A 20 19.42 9.39 -2.31
CA VAL A 20 18.36 8.99 -3.23
C VAL A 20 18.07 7.53 -2.94
N PRO A 21 16.83 7.12 -2.60
CA PRO A 21 16.53 5.71 -2.44
C PRO A 21 16.74 5.04 -3.80
N HIS A 22 17.66 4.09 -3.87
CA HIS A 22 17.90 3.29 -5.05
C HIS A 22 16.65 2.44 -5.28
N ALA A 23 15.81 2.84 -6.24
CA ALA A 23 14.80 1.95 -6.79
C ALA A 23 15.52 0.81 -7.51
N SER A 24 15.46 -0.38 -6.93
CA SER A 24 15.92 -1.62 -7.56
C SER A 24 15.07 -1.85 -8.81
N ILE A 25 15.63 -1.60 -10.00
CA ILE A 25 14.98 -1.94 -11.27
C ILE A 25 15.03 -3.47 -11.39
N ASN A 26 13.89 -4.13 -11.13
CA ASN A 26 13.77 -5.57 -11.28
C ASN A 26 13.67 -5.91 -12.79
N LEU A 27 14.70 -6.55 -13.35
CA LEU A 27 14.82 -6.86 -14.79
C LEU A 27 13.96 -8.07 -15.24
N GLN A 28 12.86 -8.35 -14.53
CA GLN A 28 11.88 -9.38 -14.88
C GLN A 28 10.46 -8.80 -14.94
N GLY A 29 10.22 -7.82 -15.81
CA GLY A 29 8.91 -7.57 -16.46
C GLY A 29 7.62 -7.53 -15.62
N ARG A 30 7.72 -7.34 -14.31
CA ARG A 30 6.65 -7.00 -13.37
C ARG A 30 7.23 -5.89 -12.53
N ASP A 31 6.74 -4.66 -12.73
CA ASP A 31 6.98 -3.60 -11.75
C ASP A 31 6.60 -4.16 -10.37
N ALA A 32 7.49 -4.00 -9.40
CA ALA A 32 7.22 -4.43 -8.03
C ALA A 32 5.93 -3.75 -7.56
N MET A 33 5.01 -4.52 -6.98
CA MET A 33 3.75 -3.98 -6.49
C MET A 33 4.04 -2.89 -5.45
N PRO A 34 3.38 -1.72 -5.51
CA PRO A 34 3.56 -0.69 -4.50
C PRO A 34 3.17 -1.22 -3.12
N VAL A 35 4.10 -1.07 -2.17
CA VAL A 35 3.93 -1.47 -0.77
C VAL A 35 3.58 -0.26 0.07
N THR A 36 2.64 -0.41 1.01
CA THR A 36 2.30 0.60 2.01
C THR A 36 2.17 0.00 3.40
N ASN A 37 2.01 0.86 4.39
CA ASN A 37 1.78 0.46 5.77
C ASN A 37 0.29 0.52 6.10
N ALA A 38 -0.17 -0.49 6.83
CA ALA A 38 -1.41 -0.41 7.59
C ALA A 38 -1.29 0.64 8.70
N ILE A 39 -2.35 1.42 8.90
CA ILE A 39 -2.43 2.47 9.91
C ILE A 39 -3.71 2.33 10.74
N GLY A 40 -3.60 2.66 12.02
CA GLY A 40 -4.73 2.62 12.96
C GLY A 40 -5.34 1.22 13.09
N GLU A 41 -4.50 0.19 13.07
CA GLU A 41 -4.93 -1.20 13.19
C GLU A 41 -5.66 -1.44 14.52
N GLN A 42 -6.83 -2.04 14.45
CA GLN A 42 -7.62 -2.53 15.57
C GLN A 42 -7.79 -4.04 15.42
N VAL A 43 -7.37 -4.78 16.45
CA VAL A 43 -7.41 -6.24 16.46
C VAL A 43 -8.37 -6.71 17.54
N LEU A 44 -9.36 -7.50 17.15
CA LEU A 44 -10.18 -8.30 18.05
C LEU A 44 -9.74 -9.76 17.96
N GLU A 45 -9.34 -10.34 19.09
CA GLU A 45 -9.07 -11.77 19.21
C GLU A 45 -10.26 -12.46 19.87
N ALA A 46 -10.71 -13.56 19.27
CA ALA A 46 -11.74 -14.42 19.81
C ALA A 46 -11.25 -15.87 19.89
N VAL A 47 -11.62 -16.56 20.97
CA VAL A 47 -11.50 -18.02 21.06
C VAL A 47 -12.65 -18.63 20.28
N VAL A 48 -12.34 -19.53 19.36
CA VAL A 48 -13.33 -20.17 18.48
C VAL A 48 -13.14 -21.68 18.47
N ALA A 49 -14.19 -22.43 18.11
CA ALA A 49 -14.09 -23.83 17.74
C ALA A 49 -14.05 -23.92 16.21
N GLY A 50 -12.89 -23.65 15.63
CA GLY A 50 -12.68 -23.64 14.18
C GLY A 50 -12.39 -25.03 13.60
N PRO A 51 -12.40 -25.16 12.27
CA PRO A 51 -11.95 -26.37 11.59
C PRO A 51 -10.46 -26.63 11.86
N ASP A 52 -10.04 -27.89 11.70
CA ASP A 52 -8.63 -28.31 11.66
C ASP A 52 -7.79 -27.90 12.89
N GLY A 53 -8.44 -27.78 14.05
CA GLY A 53 -7.77 -27.41 15.31
C GLY A 53 -7.57 -25.91 15.49
N ALA A 54 -8.03 -25.08 14.55
CA ALA A 54 -8.04 -23.64 14.73
C ALA A 54 -8.88 -23.23 15.93
N ASN A 55 -8.25 -22.50 16.85
CA ASN A 55 -8.82 -22.13 18.14
C ASN A 55 -8.81 -20.62 18.39
N ARG A 56 -8.35 -19.82 17.41
CA ARG A 56 -8.31 -18.36 17.45
C ARG A 56 -8.80 -17.76 16.15
N LEU A 57 -9.60 -16.71 16.27
CA LEU A 57 -10.00 -15.85 15.17
C LEU A 57 -9.57 -14.42 15.50
N PHE A 58 -8.72 -13.85 14.66
CA PHE A 58 -8.39 -12.43 14.70
C PHE A 58 -9.25 -11.70 13.67
N THR A 59 -9.94 -10.65 14.10
CA THR A 59 -10.56 -9.69 13.21
C THR A 59 -9.75 -8.41 13.26
N VAL A 60 -9.16 -8.04 12.12
CA VAL A 60 -8.25 -6.91 11.97
C VAL A 60 -8.90 -5.87 11.09
N THR A 61 -9.01 -4.64 11.58
CA THR A 61 -9.52 -3.51 10.80
C THR A 61 -8.54 -2.35 10.87
N GLY A 62 -8.52 -1.53 9.84
CA GLY A 62 -7.61 -0.40 9.77
C GLY A 62 -7.75 0.37 8.48
N ALA A 63 -6.76 1.21 8.18
CA ALA A 63 -6.62 1.88 6.89
C ALA A 63 -5.26 1.58 6.26
N ALA A 64 -5.18 1.72 4.94
CA ALA A 64 -3.93 1.73 4.20
C ALA A 64 -3.90 2.99 3.34
N ASN A 65 -2.80 3.75 3.42
CA ASN A 65 -2.61 4.91 2.56
C ASN A 65 -2.12 4.43 1.20
N VAL A 66 -2.80 4.84 0.14
CA VAL A 66 -2.47 4.48 -1.24
C VAL A 66 -2.35 5.75 -2.07
N CYS A 67 -1.82 5.65 -3.28
CA CYS A 67 -1.84 6.75 -4.23
C CYS A 67 -2.12 6.20 -5.62
N ILE A 68 -3.37 6.25 -6.03
CA ILE A 68 -3.81 5.78 -7.35
C ILE A 68 -4.50 6.94 -8.03
N GLN A 69 -4.04 7.30 -9.22
CA GLN A 69 -4.56 8.45 -9.96
C GLN A 69 -4.89 8.09 -11.40
N ALA A 70 -6.03 8.59 -11.88
CA ALA A 70 -6.33 8.61 -13.31
C ALA A 70 -6.85 10.00 -13.70
N THR A 71 -6.37 10.50 -14.84
CA THR A 71 -6.72 11.84 -15.33
C THR A 71 -7.33 11.79 -16.72
N ARG A 72 -8.26 12.71 -16.99
CA ARG A 72 -8.92 12.93 -18.28
C ARG A 72 -9.47 11.65 -18.87
N GLN A 73 -8.86 11.03 -19.90
CA GLN A 73 -9.33 9.80 -20.55
C GLN A 73 -8.43 8.60 -20.22
N GLN A 74 -7.94 8.53 -18.99
CA GLN A 74 -7.07 7.45 -18.54
C GLN A 74 -7.83 6.37 -17.80
N ARG A 75 -7.29 5.15 -17.91
CA ARG A 75 -7.56 4.05 -17.00
C ARG A 75 -6.28 3.76 -16.22
N SER A 76 -6.39 3.67 -14.91
CA SER A 76 -5.33 3.14 -14.04
C SER A 76 -5.83 1.90 -13.31
N THR A 77 -4.99 0.88 -13.20
CA THR A 77 -5.24 -0.29 -12.37
C THR A 77 -3.95 -0.60 -11.64
N GLU A 78 -4.01 -0.63 -10.31
CA GLU A 78 -2.84 -0.84 -9.45
C GLU A 78 -3.18 -1.81 -8.33
N THR A 79 -2.22 -2.67 -7.99
CA THR A 79 -2.32 -3.61 -6.88
C THR A 79 -1.41 -3.14 -5.75
N TRP A 80 -1.99 -2.81 -4.61
CA TRP A 80 -1.28 -2.35 -3.43
C TRP A 80 -1.16 -3.49 -2.42
N THR A 81 0.01 -3.61 -1.78
CA THR A 81 0.24 -4.60 -0.72
C THR A 81 0.55 -3.96 0.63
N PHE A 82 0.09 -4.58 1.71
CA PHE A 82 0.36 -4.17 3.09
C PHE A 82 0.14 -5.32 4.08
N LEU A 83 0.90 -5.33 5.17
CA LEU A 83 0.85 -6.39 6.20
C LEU A 83 -0.09 -6.02 7.35
N VAL A 84 -0.88 -6.98 7.82
CA VAL A 84 -1.88 -6.80 8.88
C VAL A 84 -1.86 -7.91 9.93
N GLY A 85 -2.34 -7.59 11.13
CA GLY A 85 -2.59 -8.56 12.19
C GLY A 85 -1.33 -9.06 12.90
N PRO A 86 -1.47 -10.10 13.75
CA PRO A 86 -0.38 -10.62 14.56
C PRO A 86 0.65 -11.39 13.72
N THR A 87 1.85 -11.55 14.28
CA THR A 87 2.85 -12.48 13.76
C THR A 87 2.46 -13.91 14.09
N LEU A 88 2.38 -14.75 13.07
CA LEU A 88 2.01 -16.17 13.16
C LEU A 88 3.07 -17.01 12.44
N THR A 89 3.41 -18.16 13.01
CA THR A 89 4.21 -19.16 12.29
C THR A 89 3.36 -19.90 11.25
N ARG A 90 4.01 -20.57 10.30
CA ARG A 90 3.35 -21.39 9.27
C ARG A 90 2.36 -22.42 9.83
N LEU A 91 2.65 -22.96 11.01
CA LEU A 91 1.83 -23.97 11.70
C LEU A 91 0.65 -23.36 12.47
N GLN A 92 0.75 -22.07 12.82
CA GLN A 92 -0.32 -21.36 13.52
C GLN A 92 -1.33 -20.77 12.54
N PHE A 93 -0.91 -20.30 11.37
CA PHE A 93 -1.80 -19.77 10.34
C PHE A 93 -2.58 -20.87 9.62
N HIS A 94 -3.91 -20.72 9.58
CA HIS A 94 -4.80 -21.62 8.82
C HIS A 94 -5.34 -20.97 7.55
N ARG A 95 -5.92 -19.78 7.66
CA ARG A 95 -6.46 -19.02 6.53
C ARG A 95 -6.66 -17.56 6.89
N ALA A 96 -6.65 -16.69 5.88
CA ALA A 96 -7.16 -15.34 5.97
C ALA A 96 -8.19 -15.07 4.88
N ILE A 97 -9.13 -14.16 5.17
CA ILE A 97 -10.01 -13.56 4.18
C ILE A 97 -10.04 -12.05 4.41
N GLY A 98 -9.98 -11.29 3.32
CA GLY A 98 -9.91 -9.84 3.36
C GLY A 98 -11.01 -9.18 2.55
N THR A 99 -11.38 -7.97 2.96
CA THR A 99 -12.19 -7.04 2.19
C THR A 99 -11.60 -5.65 2.37
N ALA A 100 -11.68 -4.83 1.34
CA ALA A 100 -11.26 -3.43 1.37
C ALA A 100 -12.24 -2.56 0.58
N SER A 101 -12.30 -1.29 0.96
CA SER A 101 -13.13 -0.28 0.32
C SER A 101 -12.38 1.04 0.22
N VAL A 102 -12.72 1.85 -0.78
CA VAL A 102 -12.20 3.21 -0.91
C VAL A 102 -12.77 4.08 0.18
N ALA A 103 -11.90 4.69 0.99
CA ALA A 103 -12.27 5.47 2.15
C ALA A 103 -12.02 6.97 1.97
N SER A 104 -11.05 7.33 1.14
CA SER A 104 -10.76 8.72 0.78
C SER A 104 -10.44 8.83 -0.70
N GLN A 105 -11.14 9.74 -1.38
CA GLN A 105 -10.92 10.07 -2.78
C GLN A 105 -11.12 11.57 -3.02
N THR A 106 -10.33 12.12 -3.93
CA THR A 106 -10.52 13.46 -4.48
C THR A 106 -10.90 13.35 -5.94
N VAL A 107 -11.95 14.07 -6.34
CA VAL A 107 -12.39 14.15 -7.74
C VAL A 107 -12.39 15.61 -8.16
N SER A 108 -11.57 15.92 -9.17
CA SER A 108 -11.52 17.24 -9.80
C SER A 108 -12.09 17.17 -11.20
N VAL A 109 -13.08 17.99 -11.49
CA VAL A 109 -13.74 18.02 -12.80
C VAL A 109 -13.05 19.06 -13.67
N GLN A 110 -12.53 18.65 -14.81
CA GLN A 110 -11.75 19.52 -15.68
C GLN A 110 -12.54 19.96 -16.92
N THR A 111 -13.22 19.02 -17.58
CA THR A 111 -13.95 19.27 -18.83
C THR A 111 -15.21 18.40 -18.90
N THR A 112 -16.09 18.64 -19.87
CA THR A 112 -17.15 17.69 -20.25
C THR A 112 -16.64 16.71 -21.30
N PRO A 113 -17.10 15.44 -21.33
CA PRO A 113 -17.98 14.75 -20.36
C PRO A 113 -17.32 14.56 -18.98
N ARG A 114 -18.11 14.25 -17.95
CA ARG A 114 -17.69 14.26 -16.53
C ARG A 114 -17.98 12.91 -15.88
N GLU A 115 -17.30 11.87 -16.35
CA GLU A 115 -17.58 10.50 -15.93
C GLU A 115 -16.34 9.89 -15.28
N PHE A 116 -16.56 9.11 -14.24
CA PHE A 116 -15.51 8.27 -13.67
C PHE A 116 -16.12 7.03 -13.03
N THR A 117 -15.32 5.97 -12.96
CA THR A 117 -15.65 4.72 -12.28
C THR A 117 -14.48 4.33 -11.41
N VAL A 118 -14.76 3.95 -10.17
CA VAL A 118 -13.78 3.36 -9.24
C VAL A 118 -14.27 1.95 -8.89
N ASN A 119 -13.39 0.97 -9.05
CA ASN A 119 -13.67 -0.43 -8.74
C ASN A 119 -12.58 -0.99 -7.84
N VAL A 120 -12.97 -1.75 -6.82
CA VAL A 120 -12.07 -2.70 -6.16
C VAL A 120 -12.24 -4.02 -6.90
N HIS A 121 -11.23 -4.46 -7.65
CA HIS A 121 -11.28 -5.64 -8.50
C HIS A 121 -11.10 -6.92 -7.70
N SER A 122 -10.11 -6.94 -6.81
CA SER A 122 -9.83 -8.06 -5.91
C SER A 122 -9.27 -7.56 -4.58
N VAL A 123 -9.51 -8.36 -3.55
CA VAL A 123 -8.85 -8.23 -2.25
C VAL A 123 -8.47 -9.64 -1.81
N GLU A 124 -7.19 -9.89 -1.75
CA GLU A 124 -6.62 -11.16 -1.31
C GLU A 124 -5.94 -10.95 0.04
N ALA A 125 -5.96 -11.98 0.87
CA ALA A 125 -5.27 -11.99 2.15
C ALA A 125 -4.62 -13.36 2.31
N ASP A 126 -3.28 -13.39 2.39
CA ASP A 126 -2.52 -14.62 2.54
C ASP A 126 -1.40 -14.43 3.56
N TRP A 127 -0.88 -15.52 4.10
CA TRP A 127 0.25 -15.47 5.02
C TRP A 127 1.55 -15.33 4.24
N ASP A 128 2.32 -14.33 4.63
CA ASP A 128 3.65 -14.06 4.11
C ASP A 128 4.70 -14.76 4.97
N ASP A 129 5.56 -15.58 4.37
CA ASP A 129 6.51 -16.40 5.12
C ASP A 129 7.77 -15.66 5.55
N GLU A 130 8.11 -14.58 4.83
CA GLU A 130 9.20 -13.67 5.16
C GLU A 130 8.87 -12.81 6.40
N ASP A 131 7.72 -12.13 6.41
CA ASP A 131 7.31 -11.24 7.51
C ASP A 131 6.45 -11.92 8.58
N GLN A 132 6.02 -13.17 8.32
CA GLN A 132 5.22 -13.99 9.23
C GLN A 132 3.88 -13.32 9.64
N ARG A 133 3.36 -12.44 8.79
CA ARG A 133 2.08 -11.74 8.97
C ARG A 133 1.20 -11.96 7.77
N VAL A 134 -0.07 -11.54 7.85
CA VAL A 134 -0.96 -11.62 6.69
C VAL A 134 -0.68 -10.44 5.76
N GLU A 135 -0.27 -10.71 4.52
CA GLU A 135 -0.21 -9.74 3.44
C GLU A 135 -1.60 -9.61 2.81
N VAL A 136 -2.08 -8.37 2.72
CA VAL A 136 -3.26 -8.01 1.94
C VAL A 136 -2.82 -7.48 0.60
N ARG A 137 -3.42 -7.97 -0.48
CA ARG A 137 -3.25 -7.45 -1.84
C ARG A 137 -4.58 -6.92 -2.34
N ALA A 138 -4.66 -5.61 -2.59
CA ALA A 138 -5.88 -4.98 -3.08
C ALA A 138 -5.64 -4.41 -4.48
N GLU A 139 -6.38 -4.89 -5.47
CA GLU A 139 -6.35 -4.35 -6.84
C GLU A 139 -7.49 -3.34 -7.01
N ILE A 140 -7.13 -2.10 -7.38
CA ILE A 140 -8.09 -1.00 -7.55
C ILE A 140 -7.95 -0.45 -8.96
N GLY A 141 -9.08 -0.31 -9.64
CA GLY A 141 -9.19 0.28 -10.96
C GLY A 141 -9.91 1.62 -10.94
N ILE A 142 -9.36 2.60 -11.65
CA ILE A 142 -10.00 3.89 -11.93
C ILE A 142 -10.14 4.03 -13.44
N ILE A 143 -11.34 4.37 -13.89
CA ILE A 143 -11.60 4.86 -15.25
C ILE A 143 -12.01 6.32 -15.11
N SER A 144 -11.33 7.21 -15.83
CA SER A 144 -11.69 8.62 -15.87
C SER A 144 -12.03 9.05 -17.30
N ASN A 145 -13.02 9.94 -17.43
CA ASN A 145 -13.36 10.68 -18.63
C ASN A 145 -13.69 12.14 -18.29
N GLY A 146 -12.76 13.06 -18.56
CA GLY A 146 -12.87 14.50 -18.28
C GLY A 146 -12.76 14.90 -16.80
N THR A 147 -12.31 13.97 -15.95
CA THR A 147 -12.05 14.21 -14.52
C THR A 147 -10.62 13.82 -14.13
N THR A 148 -10.14 14.28 -12.99
CA THR A 148 -8.98 13.71 -12.30
C THR A 148 -9.51 13.07 -11.04
N VAL A 149 -9.28 11.77 -10.88
CA VAL A 149 -9.63 11.03 -9.67
C VAL A 149 -8.34 10.58 -9.02
N GLU A 150 -8.24 10.81 -7.72
CA GLU A 150 -7.15 10.37 -6.87
C GLU A 150 -7.74 9.61 -5.67
N ILE A 151 -7.25 8.40 -5.43
CA ILE A 151 -7.59 7.61 -4.25
C ILE A 151 -6.40 7.66 -3.31
N THR A 152 -6.64 8.09 -2.07
CA THR A 152 -5.58 8.29 -1.08
C THR A 152 -5.65 7.35 0.10
N GLN A 153 -6.78 6.66 0.30
CA GLN A 153 -6.93 5.74 1.43
C GLN A 153 -7.92 4.61 1.14
N LEU A 154 -7.55 3.41 1.57
CA LEU A 154 -8.44 2.26 1.71
C LEU A 154 -8.75 2.02 3.18
N ARG A 155 -9.95 1.50 3.47
CA ARG A 155 -10.29 0.86 4.75
C ARG A 155 -10.44 -0.63 4.52
N TYR A 156 -9.89 -1.42 5.43
CA TYR A 156 -9.88 -2.87 5.30
C TYR A 156 -10.47 -3.56 6.53
N TRP A 157 -10.94 -4.78 6.28
CA TRP A 157 -11.34 -5.76 7.28
C TRP A 157 -10.74 -7.10 6.87
N VAL A 158 -10.04 -7.76 7.78
CA VAL A 158 -9.39 -9.05 7.55
C VAL A 158 -9.71 -9.97 8.71
N ALA A 159 -10.21 -11.18 8.41
CA ALA A 159 -10.35 -12.25 9.38
C ALA A 159 -9.25 -13.29 9.18
N ILE A 160 -8.51 -13.59 10.25
CA ILE A 160 -7.39 -14.53 10.27
C ILE A 160 -7.76 -15.65 11.24
N LEU A 161 -7.81 -16.88 10.72
CA LEU A 161 -8.05 -18.07 11.52
C LEU A 161 -6.69 -18.71 11.86
N ALA A 162 -6.49 -19.03 13.14
CA ALA A 162 -5.23 -19.55 13.64
C ALA A 162 -5.42 -20.62 14.72
N GLN A 163 -4.35 -21.37 14.97
CA GLN A 163 -4.21 -22.30 16.09
C GLN A 163 -3.06 -21.86 16.97
N LEU A 164 -3.36 -21.46 18.22
CA LEU A 164 -2.40 -21.01 19.22
C LEU A 164 -2.38 -21.92 20.45
#